data_AF-A0A960VXX4-F1
#
_entry.id   AF-A0A960VXX4-F1
#
_cell.length_a   1.000
_cell.length_b   1.000
_cell.length_c   1.000
_cell.angle_alpha   90.00
_cell.angle_beta   90.00
_cell.angle_gamma   90.00
#
_symmetry.space_group_name_H-M   'P 1'
#
loop_
_entity.id
_entity.type
_entity.pdbx_description
1 polymer ?
#
loop_
_entity_poly.entity_id
_entity_poly.type
_entity_poly.pdbx_seq_one_letter_code
_entity_poly.pdbx_strand_id
1 'polypeptide(L)' 'MFELVKNVKVKTFKIQGQYGDVNTKELDENINKFIQSEKIKLIDIKTAINHPLLVYTVIYEELE' A
#
# COMPACT_ATOMS: atom_id res chain seq x y z
N MET A 1 -24.07 -0.59 14.83
CA MET A 1 -24.13 -1.54 13.69
C MET A 1 -22.72 -1.61 13.14
N PHE A 2 -22.04 -2.76 13.25
CA PHE A 2 -20.71 -2.94 12.66
C PHE A 2 -20.92 -3.71 11.36
N GLU A 3 -20.72 -3.05 10.21
CA GLU A 3 -20.70 -3.73 8.92
C GLU A 3 -19.43 -4.57 8.84
N LEU A 4 -19.59 -5.88 8.68
CA LEU A 4 -18.49 -6.79 8.43
C LEU A 4 -18.05 -6.57 6.98
N VAL A 5 -16.96 -5.84 6.79
CA VAL A 5 -16.33 -5.62 5.48
C VAL A 5 -15.81 -6.98 5.00
N LYS A 6 -16.60 -7.69 4.18
CA LYS A 6 -16.19 -8.94 3.55
C LYS A 6 -15.35 -8.56 2.33
N ASN A 7 -14.13 -9.10 2.22
CA ASN A 7 -13.12 -8.82 1.17
C ASN A 7 -12.08 -7.71 1.46
N VAL A 8 -11.71 -7.49 2.73
CA VAL A 8 -10.49 -6.72 3.05
C VAL A 8 -9.24 -7.55 2.76
N LYS A 9 -8.39 -7.05 1.87
CA LYS A 9 -7.05 -7.56 1.59
C LYS A 9 -5.98 -6.57 2.06
N VAL A 10 -4.79 -7.12 2.29
CA VAL A 10 -3.62 -6.35 2.72
C VAL A 10 -2.46 -6.69 1.80
N LYS A 11 -1.81 -5.66 1.23
CA LYS A 11 -0.63 -5.81 0.38
C LYS A 11 0.49 -4.96 0.93
N THR A 12 1.63 -5.61 1.14
CA THR A 12 2.83 -4.95 1.69
C THR A 12 3.84 -4.75 0.57
N PHE A 13 4.23 -3.50 0.35
CA PHE A 13 5.30 -3.11 -0.55
C PHE A 13 6.55 -2.79 0.28
N LYS A 14 7.68 -3.40 -0.06
CA LYS A 14 8.96 -3.19 0.64
C LYS A 14 9.95 -2.62 -0.37
N ILE A 15 10.52 -1.46 -0.06
CA ILE A 15 11.61 -0.86 -0.82
C ILE A 15 12.84 -0.84 0.07
N GLN A 16 13.94 -1.37 -0.47
CA GLN A 16 15.28 -1.16 0.08
C GLN A 16 15.94 -0.03 -0.70
N GLY A 17 16.36 1.03 -0.01
CA GLY A 17 17.08 2.13 -0.62
C GLY A 17 18.08 2.75 0.36
N GLN A 18 19.16 3.31 -0.18
CA GLN A 18 20.11 4.07 0.64
C GLN A 18 19.47 5.42 1.04
N TYR A 19 19.75 5.89 2.25
CA TYR A 19 19.18 7.14 2.78
C TYR A 19 19.43 8.30 1.80
N GLY A 20 18.36 8.85 1.24
CA GLY A 20 18.41 9.93 0.24
C GLY A 20 17.93 9.54 -1.16
N ASP A 21 17.93 8.25 -1.50
CA ASP A 21 17.55 7.73 -2.83
C ASP A 21 16.35 6.76 -2.78
N VAL A 22 15.67 6.67 -1.63
CA VAL A 22 14.39 5.94 -1.56
C VAL A 22 13.41 6.67 -2.45
N ASN A 23 13.21 6.13 -3.66
CA ASN A 23 12.37 6.71 -4.68
C ASN A 23 10.90 6.48 -4.31
N THR A 24 10.42 7.23 -3.31
CA THR A 24 9.02 7.18 -2.84
C THR A 24 8.03 7.45 -3.97
N LYS A 25 8.45 8.15 -5.03
CA LYS A 25 7.69 8.34 -6.26
C LYS A 25 7.35 7.03 -6.96
N GLU A 26 8.32 6.14 -7.13
CA GLU A 26 8.10 4.84 -7.78
C GLU A 26 7.08 4.01 -6.99
N LEU A 27 7.10 4.15 -5.67
CA LEU A 27 6.12 3.47 -4.84
C LEU A 27 4.74 4.09 -4.92
N ASP A 28 4.65 5.42 -4.86
CA ASP A 28 3.39 6.14 -4.97
C ASP A 28 2.70 5.79 -6.30
N GLU A 29 3.47 5.74 -7.40
CA GLU A 29 2.98 5.27 -8.69
C GLU A 29 2.54 3.81 -8.69
N ASN A 30 3.29 2.91 -8.04
CA ASN A 30 2.91 1.50 -7.94
C ASN A 30 1.63 1.29 -7.14
N ILE A 31 1.47 2.00 -6.02
CA ILE A 31 0.26 1.96 -5.20
C ILE A 31 -0.92 2.54 -5.99
N ASN A 32 -0.72 3.65 -6.71
CA ASN A 32 -1.77 4.28 -7.51
C ASN A 32 -2.18 3.39 -8.70
N LYS A 33 -1.22 2.78 -9.41
CA LYS A 33 -1.50 1.77 -10.46
C LYS A 33 -2.24 0.57 -9.89
N PHE A 34 -1.85 0.11 -8.70
CA PHE A 34 -2.52 -0.98 -8.02
C PHE A 34 -3.98 -0.65 -7.67
N ILE A 35 -4.22 0.55 -7.14
CA ILE A 35 -5.58 1.04 -6.84
C ILE A 35 -6.44 1.14 -8.10
N GLN A 36 -5.88 1.72 -9.17
CA GLN A 36 -6.60 1.89 -10.43
C GLN A 36 -6.84 0.59 -11.18
N SER A 37 -5.88 -0.34 -11.17
CA SER A 37 -5.93 -1.57 -11.95
C SER A 37 -6.86 -2.62 -11.34
N GLU A 38 -6.91 -2.73 -10.01
CA GLU A 38 -7.65 -3.82 -9.36
C GLU A 38 -9.08 -3.43 -8.95
N LYS A 39 -9.57 -2.23 -9.33
CA LYS A 39 -10.87 -1.68 -8.86
C LYS A 39 -11.03 -1.85 -7.34
N ILE A 40 -9.96 -1.55 -6.60
CA ILE A 40 -9.97 -1.72 -5.15
C ILE A 40 -10.34 -0.41 -4.47
N LYS A 41 -11.09 -0.51 -3.38
CA LYS A 41 -11.35 0.60 -2.47
C LYS A 41 -10.26 0.65 -1.42
N LEU A 42 -9.43 1.69 -1.48
CA LEU A 42 -8.41 1.92 -0.46
C LEU A 42 -9.07 2.18 0.91
N ILE A 43 -8.64 1.44 1.93
CA ILE A 43 -9.13 1.60 3.30
C ILE A 43 -8.11 2.39 4.12
N ASP A 44 -6.85 1.93 4.15
CA ASP A 44 -5.80 2.54 4.96
C ASP A 44 -4.42 2.26 4.34
N ILE A 45 -3.48 3.19 4.53
CA ILE A 45 -2.07 2.98 4.15
C ILE A 45 -1.21 3.25 5.36
N LYS A 46 -0.43 2.26 5.77
CA LYS A 46 0.56 2.39 6.84
C LYS A 46 1.96 2.35 6.28
N THR A 47 2.76 3.36 6.58
CA THR A 47 4.16 3.40 6.24
C THR A 47 5.01 3.17 7.48
N ALA A 48 5.91 2.19 7.42
CA ALA A 48 6.89 1.91 8.43
C ALA A 48 8.29 2.11 7.83
N ILE A 49 9.06 3.02 8.43
CA ILE A 49 10.45 3.26 8.06
C ILE A 49 11.30 2.44 9.02
N ASN A 50 11.96 1.41 8.50
CA ASN A 50 12.85 0.55 9.27
C ASN A 50 14.21 0.55 8.59
N HIS A 51 14.99 1.61 8.82
CA HIS A 51 16.19 1.93 8.05
C HIS A 51 17.13 0.71 7.83
N PRO A 52 17.58 0.43 6.59
CA PRO A 52 17.37 1.15 5.32
C PRO A 52 16.12 0.69 4.52
N LEU A 53 15.21 -0.06 5.14
CA LEU A 53 13.95 -0.48 4.54
C LEU A 53 12.84 0.55 4.75
N LEU A 54 12.03 0.70 3.72
CA LEU A 54 10.80 1.45 3.79
C LEU A 54 9.66 0.54 3.35
N VAL A 55 8.68 0.37 4.24
CA VAL A 55 7.62 -0.63 4.13
C VAL A 55 6.29 0.09 4.09
N TYR A 56 5.51 -0.09 3.02
CA TYR A 56 4.14 0.39 2.93
C TYR A 56 3.18 -0.78 2.97
N THR A 57 2.23 -0.72 3.88
CA THR A 57 1.16 -1.69 4.03
C THR A 57 -0.12 -1.02 3.55
N VAL A 58 -0.63 -1.48 2.41
CA VAL A 58 -1.87 -0.99 1.81
C VAL A 58 -2.98 -1.95 2.20
N ILE A 59 -4.00 -1.44 2.88
CA ILE A 59 -5.20 -2.15 3.27
C ILE A 59 -6.30 -1.67 2.32
N TYR A 60 -6.94 -2.60 1.63
CA TYR A 60 -7.92 -2.30 0.60
C TYR A 60 -9.02 -3.35 0.56
N GLU A 61 -10.17 -2.98 0.03
CA GLU A 61 -11.27 -3.88 -0.28
C GLU A 61 -11.33 -4.10 -1.79
N GLU A 62 -11.48 -5.35 -2.23
CA GLU A 62 -11.78 -5.63 -3.63
C GLU A 62 -13.26 -5.38 -3.90
N LEU A 63 -13.56 -4.51 -4.87
CA LEU A 63 -14.91 -4.31 -5.36
C LEU A 63 -15.13 -5.34 -6.47
N GLU A 64 -15.68 -6.51 -6.11
CA GLU A 64 -16.15 -7.54 -7.06
C GLU A 64 -17.16 -6.99 -8.08
#